data_AF-A0A7J2UZ06-F1
#
_entry.id   AF-A0A7J2UZ06-F1
#
_cell.length_a   1.000
_cell.length_b   1.000
_cell.length_c   1.000
_cell.angle_alpha   90.00
_cell.angle_beta   90.00
_cell.angle_gamma   90.00
#
_symmetry.space_group_name_H-M   'P 1'
#
loop_
_entity.id
_entity.type
_entity.pdbx_description
1 polymer ?
#
loop_
_entity_poly.entity_id
_entity_poly.type
_entity_poly.pdbx_seq_one_letter_code
_entity_poly.pdbx_strand_id
1 'polypeptide(L)'
;MDLPGVITITVVSIAFLALPFIAYLVGRIFSPPVDFPTKVERFESGNPPYGRGRGYFLMQYYPYLLMFIAMESYVVLIIFIALSTVAGIVLNSLLLIILSTIIIFPSFLYALKKAGVIDLWKAD
;
A
#
# COMPACT_ATOMS: atom_id res chain seq x y z
N MET A 1 -27.29 -14.20 -5.04
CA MET A 1 -25.97 -13.84 -5.61
C MET A 1 -26.23 -13.25 -6.99
N ASP A 2 -25.69 -12.07 -7.27
CA ASP A 2 -25.80 -11.44 -8.59
C ASP A 2 -24.85 -12.17 -9.57
N LEU A 3 -25.38 -13.22 -10.21
CA LEU A 3 -24.60 -14.10 -11.08
C LEU A 3 -23.89 -13.34 -12.23
N PRO A 4 -24.53 -12.38 -12.92
CA PRO A 4 -23.86 -11.50 -13.88
C PRO A 4 -22.70 -10.70 -13.27
N GLY A 5 -22.88 -10.13 -12.07
CA GLY A 5 -21.83 -9.39 -11.38
C GLY A 5 -20.63 -10.25 -11.03
N VAL A 6 -20.86 -11.46 -10.49
CA VAL A 6 -19.79 -12.42 -10.17
C VAL A 6 -19.02 -12.81 -11.43
N ILE A 7 -19.71 -13.17 -12.51
CA ILE A 7 -19.08 -13.52 -13.80
C ILE A 7 -18.23 -12.35 -14.30
N THR A 8 -18.75 -11.13 -14.23
CA THR A 8 -18.04 -9.93 -14.68
C THR A 8 -16.76 -9.71 -13.90
N ILE A 9 -16.82 -9.75 -12.56
CA ILE A 9 -15.64 -9.59 -11.69
C ILE A 9 -14.62 -10.69 -11.97
N THR A 10 -15.05 -11.94 -12.07
CA THR A 10 -14.14 -13.07 -12.35
C THR A 10 -13.42 -12.90 -13.68
N VAL A 11 -14.14 -12.59 -14.76
CA VAL A 11 -13.55 -12.41 -16.09
C VAL A 11 -12.58 -11.23 -16.09
N VAL A 12 -12.95 -10.10 -15.48
CA VAL A 12 -12.09 -8.91 -15.41
C VAL A 12 -10.83 -9.17 -14.59
N SER A 13 -10.94 -9.84 -13.44
CA SER A 13 -9.76 -10.18 -12.62
C SER A 13 -8.81 -11.13 -13.34
N ILE A 14 -9.33 -12.14 -14.06
CA ILE A 14 -8.50 -13.04 -14.87
C ILE A 14 -7.80 -12.25 -15.97
N ALA A 15 -8.53 -11.41 -16.70
CA ALA A 15 -7.94 -10.59 -17.77
C ALA A 15 -6.86 -9.65 -17.23
N PHE A 16 -7.09 -9.02 -16.07
CA PHE A 16 -6.14 -8.12 -15.42
C PHE A 16 -4.81 -8.80 -15.07
N LEU A 17 -4.83 -10.06 -14.65
CA LEU A 17 -3.62 -10.82 -14.36
C LEU A 17 -2.98 -11.42 -15.62
N ALA A 18 -3.79 -11.89 -16.56
CA ALA A 18 -3.33 -12.55 -17.78
C ALA A 18 -2.64 -11.57 -18.74
N LEU A 19 -3.19 -10.36 -18.92
CA LEU A 19 -2.68 -9.39 -19.90
C LEU A 19 -1.22 -8.93 -19.61
N PRO A 20 -0.83 -8.52 -18.38
CA PRO A 20 0.55 -8.19 -18.07
C PRO A 20 1.50 -9.38 -18.24
N PHE A 21 1.04 -10.59 -17.92
CA PHE A 21 1.83 -11.80 -18.11
C PHE A 21 2.07 -12.11 -19.58
N ILE A 22 1.04 -12.00 -20.43
CA ILE A 22 1.17 -12.13 -21.89
C ILE A 22 2.11 -11.04 -22.43
N ALA A 23 1.94 -9.79 -21.99
CA ALA A 23 2.82 -8.69 -22.39
C ALA A 23 4.29 -8.94 -22.01
N TYR A 24 4.53 -9.49 -20.82
CA TYR A 24 5.86 -9.93 -20.38
C TYR A 24 6.43 -11.03 -21.28
N LEU A 25 5.64 -12.08 -21.61
CA LEU A 25 6.08 -13.16 -22.48
C LEU A 25 6.41 -12.66 -23.89
N VAL A 26 5.55 -11.82 -24.47
CA VAL A 26 5.79 -11.18 -25.77
C VAL A 26 7.09 -10.37 -25.69
N GLY A 27 7.24 -9.50 -24.69
CA GLY A 27 8.46 -8.71 -24.49
C GLY A 27 9.70 -9.58 -24.37
N ARG A 28 9.63 -10.72 -23.68
CA ARG A 28 10.74 -11.65 -23.49
C ARG A 28 11.11 -12.40 -24.78
N ILE A 29 10.12 -12.80 -25.58
CA ILE A 29 10.33 -13.51 -26.86
C ILE A 29 10.99 -12.58 -27.89
N PHE A 30 10.55 -11.32 -27.95
CA PHE A 30 11.08 -10.34 -28.90
C PHE A 30 12.34 -9.60 -28.39
N SER A 31 12.69 -9.73 -27.11
CA SER A 31 13.89 -9.09 -26.57
C SER A 31 15.18 -9.75 -27.10
N PRO A 32 16.19 -8.97 -27.52
CA PRO A 32 17.50 -9.53 -27.85
C PRO A 32 18.15 -10.15 -26.60
N PRO A 33 19.03 -11.14 -26.78
CA PRO A 33 19.76 -11.73 -25.66
C PRO A 33 20.63 -10.69 -24.92
N VAL A 34 20.80 -10.90 -23.61
CA VAL A 34 21.69 -10.04 -22.80
C VAL A 34 23.11 -10.60 -22.92
N ASP A 35 23.88 -10.02 -23.84
CA ASP A 35 25.18 -10.57 -24.24
C ASP A 35 26.37 -10.09 -23.39
N PHE A 36 26.17 -9.07 -22.55
CA PHE A 36 27.26 -8.44 -21.79
C PHE A 36 27.05 -8.58 -20.29
N PRO A 37 28.07 -9.01 -19.52
CA PRO A 37 27.97 -9.16 -18.07
C PRO A 37 27.70 -7.82 -17.36
N THR A 38 28.18 -6.70 -17.90
CA THR A 38 27.93 -5.36 -17.34
C THR A 38 26.46 -4.94 -17.41
N LYS A 39 25.66 -5.52 -18.32
CA LYS A 39 24.21 -5.25 -18.42
C LYS A 39 23.41 -5.88 -17.28
N VAL A 40 23.99 -6.85 -16.55
CA VAL A 40 23.36 -7.49 -15.39
C VAL A 40 23.92 -7.00 -14.05
N GLU A 41 24.96 -6.16 -14.08
CA GLU A 41 25.51 -5.52 -12.89
C GLU A 41 24.59 -4.40 -12.38
N ARG A 42 24.72 -4.07 -11.09
CA ARG A 42 23.97 -2.96 -10.50
C ARG A 42 24.49 -1.64 -11.04
N PHE A 43 23.57 -0.73 -11.33
CA PHE A 43 23.92 0.63 -11.74
C PHE A 43 24.57 1.40 -10.58
N GLU A 44 25.80 1.88 -10.80
CA GLU A 44 26.61 2.66 -9.85
C GLU A 44 27.25 3.88 -10.55
N SER A 45 26.44 4.65 -11.28
CA SER A 45 26.87 5.89 -11.97
C SER A 45 28.12 5.74 -12.85
N GLY A 46 28.27 4.59 -13.51
CA GLY A 46 29.40 4.28 -14.39
C GLY A 46 30.60 3.62 -13.71
N ASN A 47 30.58 3.49 -12.38
CA ASN A 47 31.58 2.71 -11.66
C ASN A 47 31.14 1.23 -11.55
N PRO A 48 32.10 0.29 -11.50
CA PRO A 48 31.81 -1.09 -11.10
C PRO A 48 31.20 -1.11 -9.70
N PRO A 49 30.20 -1.95 -9.43
CA PRO A 49 29.56 -1.99 -8.13
C PRO A 49 30.55 -2.41 -7.04
N TYR A 50 30.67 -1.57 -6.00
CA TYR A 50 31.64 -1.76 -4.95
C TYR A 50 31.01 -1.69 -3.55
N GLY A 51 31.38 -2.65 -2.71
CA GLY A 51 30.95 -2.72 -1.33
C GLY A 51 29.57 -3.36 -1.12
N ARG A 52 29.12 -3.35 0.14
CA ARG A 52 27.78 -3.82 0.51
C ARG A 52 26.81 -2.64 0.44
N GLY A 53 25.65 -2.86 -0.17
CA GLY A 53 24.55 -1.90 -0.10
C GLY A 53 24.21 -1.63 1.36
N ARG A 54 24.27 -0.36 1.78
CA ARG A 54 23.92 0.04 3.14
C ARG A 54 22.42 -0.15 3.33
N GLY A 55 22.02 -1.30 3.88
CA GLY A 55 20.64 -1.70 4.03
C GLY A 55 20.13 -1.54 5.45
N TYR A 56 20.04 -0.33 6.00
CA TYR A 56 19.40 -0.13 7.31
C TYR A 56 18.66 1.21 7.41
N PHE A 57 17.77 1.47 6.44
CA PHE A 57 16.78 2.56 6.53
C PHE A 57 15.32 2.11 6.42
N LEU A 58 15.05 0.81 6.25
CA LEU A 58 13.67 0.32 6.18
C LEU A 58 12.85 0.63 7.43
N MET A 59 13.47 0.60 8.62
CA MET A 59 12.73 0.82 9.85
C MET A 59 12.26 2.26 10.05
N GLN A 60 12.78 3.24 9.30
CA GLN A 60 12.25 4.61 9.30
C GLN A 60 10.79 4.66 8.81
N TYR A 61 10.40 3.73 7.92
CA TYR A 61 9.04 3.65 7.39
C TYR A 61 8.11 2.76 8.22
N TYR A 62 8.67 1.92 9.09
CA TYR A 62 7.91 1.03 9.96
C TYR A 62 6.81 1.74 10.79
N PRO A 63 7.06 2.89 11.45
CA PRO A 63 5.99 3.56 12.19
C PRO A 63 4.84 4.05 11.31
N TYR A 64 5.13 4.46 10.08
CA TYR A 64 4.10 4.88 9.13
C TYR A 64 3.25 3.69 8.66
N LEU A 65 3.85 2.51 8.51
CA LEU A 65 3.11 1.27 8.24
C LEU A 65 2.19 0.90 9.41
N LEU A 66 2.67 1.00 10.65
CA LEU A 66 1.85 0.76 11.84
C LEU A 66 0.67 1.74 11.93
N MET A 67 0.92 3.03 11.68
CA MET A 67 -0.13 4.04 11.63
C MET A 67 -1.15 3.76 10.52
N PHE A 68 -0.68 3.34 9.34
CA PHE A 68 -1.54 3.00 8.22
C PHE A 68 -2.48 1.85 8.57
N ILE A 69 -1.95 0.73 9.07
CA ILE A 69 -2.75 -0.46 9.43
C ILE A 69 -3.76 -0.13 10.55
N ALA A 70 -3.34 0.64 11.55
CA ALA A 70 -4.23 1.06 12.63
C ALA A 70 -5.37 1.96 12.12
N MET A 71 -5.05 2.92 11.24
CA MET A 71 -6.05 3.82 10.66
C MET A 71 -6.94 3.16 9.62
N GLU A 72 -6.45 2.19 8.86
CA GLU A 72 -7.24 1.43 7.88
C GLU A 72 -8.46 0.80 8.55
N SER A 73 -8.26 0.13 9.68
CA SER A 73 -9.34 -0.48 10.46
C SER A 73 -10.39 0.55 10.88
N TYR A 74 -9.96 1.76 11.26
CA TYR A 74 -10.85 2.85 11.61
C TYR A 74 -11.63 3.40 10.41
N VAL A 75 -10.95 3.58 9.26
CA VAL A 75 -11.59 4.04 8.02
C VAL A 75 -12.66 3.06 7.55
N VAL A 76 -12.39 1.76 7.62
CA VAL A 76 -13.37 0.71 7.29
C VAL A 76 -14.61 0.84 8.19
N LEU A 77 -14.43 1.08 9.49
CA LEU A 77 -15.56 1.32 10.41
C LEU A 77 -16.36 2.58 10.03
N ILE A 78 -15.69 3.69 9.70
CA ILE A 78 -16.38 4.90 9.24
C ILE A 78 -17.20 4.62 7.98
N ILE A 79 -16.66 3.87 7.02
CA ILE A 79 -17.37 3.52 5.77
C ILE A 79 -18.66 2.75 6.08
N PHE A 80 -18.63 1.78 6.99
CA PHE A 80 -19.84 1.05 7.40
C PHE A 80 -20.87 1.96 8.08
N ILE A 81 -20.45 2.87 8.97
CA ILE A 81 -21.33 3.83 9.63
C ILE A 81 -21.89 4.86 8.62
N ALA A 82 -21.09 5.25 7.63
CA ALA A 82 -21.52 6.13 6.55
C ALA A 82 -22.56 5.42 5.68
N LEU A 83 -22.41 4.13 5.39
CA LEU A 83 -23.39 3.38 4.61
C LEU A 83 -24.77 3.32 5.31
N SER A 84 -24.82 3.30 6.64
CA SER A 84 -26.11 3.34 7.36
C SER A 84 -26.85 4.67 7.24
N THR A 85 -26.20 5.75 6.79
CA THR A 85 -26.91 7.00 6.43
C THR A 85 -27.85 6.79 5.25
N VAL A 86 -27.49 5.92 4.30
CA VAL A 86 -28.32 5.54 3.15
C VAL A 86 -29.58 4.81 3.60
N ALA A 87 -29.56 4.16 4.76
CA ALA A 87 -30.70 3.51 5.38
C ALA A 87 -31.60 4.48 6.21
N GLY A 88 -31.37 5.79 6.14
CA GLY A 88 -32.18 6.81 6.79
C GLY A 88 -31.72 7.20 8.21
N ILE A 89 -30.65 6.62 8.74
CA ILE A 89 -30.14 6.86 10.10
C ILE A 89 -29.08 7.97 10.09
N VAL A 90 -29.39 9.11 9.48
CA VAL A 90 -28.39 10.12 9.12
C VAL A 90 -27.76 10.81 10.34
N LEU A 91 -28.58 11.33 11.25
CA LEU A 91 -28.09 12.13 12.39
C LEU A 91 -27.20 11.30 13.33
N ASN A 92 -27.63 10.10 13.69
CA ASN A 92 -26.86 9.23 14.60
C ASN A 92 -25.54 8.78 13.97
N SER A 93 -25.53 8.44 12.67
CA SER A 93 -24.30 8.11 11.95
C SER A 93 -23.32 9.27 11.92
N LEU A 94 -23.78 10.49 11.63
CA LEU A 94 -22.93 11.68 11.64
C LEU A 94 -22.34 11.96 13.03
N LEU A 95 -23.17 11.85 14.08
CA LEU A 95 -22.70 12.01 15.45
C LEU A 95 -21.64 10.97 15.81
N LEU A 96 -21.84 9.70 15.44
CA LEU A 96 -20.88 8.63 15.70
C LEU A 96 -19.55 8.86 14.96
N ILE A 97 -19.59 9.29 13.70
CA ILE A 97 -18.38 9.61 12.92
C ILE A 97 -17.64 10.78 13.55
N ILE A 98 -18.33 11.86 13.92
CA ILE A 98 -17.71 13.03 14.54
C ILE A 98 -17.09 12.66 15.89
N LEU A 99 -17.83 11.98 16.76
CA LEU A 99 -17.36 11.62 18.10
C LEU A 99 -16.17 10.65 18.04
N SER A 100 -16.24 9.61 17.20
CA SER A 100 -15.12 8.68 17.02
C SER A 100 -13.88 9.38 16.43
N THR A 101 -14.07 10.32 15.50
CA THR A 101 -12.96 11.09 14.93
C THR A 101 -12.30 11.96 16.00
N ILE A 102 -13.08 12.66 16.83
CA ILE A 102 -12.54 13.48 17.92
C ILE A 102 -11.71 12.64 18.90
N ILE A 103 -12.11 11.39 19.16
CA ILE A 103 -11.39 10.49 20.07
C ILE A 103 -10.08 9.98 19.44
N ILE A 104 -10.10 9.59 18.17
CA ILE A 104 -8.95 8.92 17.52
C ILE A 104 -7.93 9.94 16.99
N PHE A 105 -8.37 11.11 16.54
CA PHE A 105 -7.51 12.09 15.89
C PHE A 105 -6.33 12.56 16.78
N PRO A 106 -6.49 12.82 18.09
CA PRO A 106 -5.36 13.14 18.96
C PRO A 106 -4.31 12.02 19.04
N SER A 107 -4.75 10.76 19.14
CA SER A 107 -3.85 9.59 19.14
C SER A 107 -3.10 9.47 17.82
N PHE A 108 -3.78 9.72 16.70
CA PHE A 108 -3.16 9.72 15.37
C PHE A 108 -2.11 10.84 15.23
N LEU A 109 -2.42 12.07 15.66
CA LEU A 109 -1.46 13.19 15.65
C LEU A 109 -0.23 12.91 16.52
N TYR A 110 -0.44 12.32 17.69
CA TYR A 110 0.65 11.89 18.56
C TYR A 110 1.53 10.83 17.89
N ALA A 111 0.91 9.81 17.28
CA ALA A 111 1.62 8.77 16.53
C ALA A 111 2.43 9.38 15.37
N LEU A 112 1.84 10.31 14.61
CA LEU A 112 2.52 11.01 13.51
C LEU A 112 3.77 11.75 13.99
N LYS A 113 3.66 12.46 15.12
CA LYS A 113 4.79 13.17 15.72
C LYS A 113 5.91 12.21 16.12
N LYS A 114 5.57 11.02 16.64
CA LYS A 114 6.54 10.00 17.05
C LYS A 114 7.14 9.23 15.88
N ALA A 115 6.38 9.02 14.80
CA ALA A 115 6.85 8.39 13.58
C ALA A 115 8.03 9.15 12.95
N GLY A 116 8.00 10.49 13.01
CA GLY A 116 9.08 11.33 12.49
C GLY A 116 10.37 11.33 13.32
N VAL A 117 10.37 10.75 14.53
CA VAL A 117 11.57 10.70 15.38
C VAL A 117 12.37 9.45 15.04
N ILE A 118 13.28 9.58 14.07
CA ILE A 118 14.06 8.47 13.50
C ILE A 118 14.73 7.62 14.58
N ASP A 119 15.26 8.23 15.64
CA ASP A 119 15.97 7.53 16.71
C ASP A 119 15.11 6.49 17.46
N LEU A 120 13.78 6.61 17.44
CA LEU A 120 12.88 5.61 18.03
C LEU A 120 12.71 4.36 17.15
N TRP A 121 13.15 4.43 15.89
CA TRP A 121 12.87 3.43 14.86
C TRP A 121 14.15 2.91 14.21
N LYS A 122 15.32 3.23 14.76
CA LYS A 122 16.57 2.59 14.35
C LYS A 122 16.61 1.20 14.97
N ALA A 123 17.01 0.21 14.16
CA ALA A 123 17.48 -1.06 14.71
C ALA A 123 18.95 -0.84 15.08
N ASP A 124 19.30 -1.03 16.35
CA ASP A 124 20.69 -0.99 16.83
C ASP A 124 21.56 -2.06 16.16
#